data_AF-A0A397SD64-F1
#
_entry.id   AF-A0A397SD64-F1
#
_cell.length_a   1.000
_cell.length_b   1.000
_cell.length_c   1.000
_cell.angle_alpha   90.00
_cell.angle_beta   90.00
_cell.angle_gamma   90.00
#
_symmetry.space_group_name_H-M   'P 1'
#
loop_
_entity.id
_entity.type
_entity.pdbx_description
1 polymer ?
#
loop_
_entity_poly.entity_id
_entity_poly.type
_entity_poly.pdbx_seq_one_letter_code
_entity_poly.pdbx_strand_id
1 'polypeptide(L)'
;MAHSINLITKDLCKHTFIINTIKKIGIIHQYFVKSHSIYQFLKNAVEVLQIKGGGLKSYIKIRWSTMWDYINSIARLELVLLMHESEIKNQIKDILNDQNFFSNCQIIASILYPLKVFVGCLESRTSTLTTIIFI
;
A
#
# COMPACT_ATOMS: atom_id res chain seq x y z
N MET A 1 11.60 3.84 -22.65
CA MET A 1 10.64 4.53 -21.76
C MET A 1 10.20 3.66 -20.59
N ALA A 2 9.59 2.49 -20.81
CA ALA A 2 9.26 1.54 -19.73
C ALA A 2 10.47 1.17 -18.85
N HIS A 3 11.60 0.88 -19.49
CA HIS A 3 12.86 0.56 -18.81
C HIS A 3 13.35 1.69 -17.90
N SER A 4 13.41 2.93 -18.40
CA SER A 4 13.85 4.11 -17.65
C SER A 4 12.97 4.38 -16.43
N ILE A 5 11.66 4.19 -16.55
CA ILE A 5 10.72 4.36 -15.43
C ILE A 5 10.91 3.25 -14.41
N ASN A 6 11.13 2.02 -14.85
CA ASN A 6 11.41 0.93 -13.92
C ASN A 6 12.69 1.18 -13.10
N LEU A 7 13.71 1.82 -13.68
CA LEU A 7 14.90 2.24 -12.95
C LEU A 7 14.60 3.33 -11.91
N ILE A 8 13.91 4.40 -12.33
CA ILE A 8 13.50 5.49 -11.41
C ILE A 8 12.68 4.94 -10.25
N THR A 9 11.70 4.09 -10.54
CA THR A 9 10.86 3.47 -9.52
C THR A 9 11.67 2.56 -8.60
N LYS A 10 12.63 1.79 -9.13
CA LYS A 10 13.50 0.93 -8.33
C LYS A 10 14.34 1.74 -7.35
N ASP A 11 14.85 2.90 -7.77
CA ASP A 11 15.65 3.76 -6.91
C ASP A 11 14.78 4.49 -5.88
N LEU A 12 13.59 4.95 -6.27
CA LEU A 12 12.60 5.49 -5.35
C LEU A 12 12.21 4.46 -4.28
N CYS A 13 11.93 3.20 -4.66
CA CYS A 13 11.62 2.12 -3.71
C CYS A 13 12.76 1.79 -2.74
N LYS A 14 14.00 2.15 -3.06
CA LYS A 14 15.17 2.00 -2.18
C LYS A 14 15.40 3.21 -1.27
N HIS A 15 14.69 4.32 -1.50
CA HIS A 15 14.87 5.52 -0.70
C HIS A 15 14.52 5.24 0.77
N THR A 16 15.39 5.66 1.69
CA THR A 16 15.29 5.34 3.13
C THR A 16 13.93 5.70 3.73
N PHE A 17 13.37 6.84 3.31
CA PHE A 17 12.02 7.27 3.72
C PHE A 17 10.95 6.22 3.36
N ILE A 18 10.96 5.68 2.14
CA ILE A 18 9.98 4.70 1.67
C ILE A 18 10.20 3.36 2.39
N ILE A 19 11.45 2.91 2.51
CA ILE A 19 11.78 1.67 3.21
C ILE A 19 11.28 1.72 4.66
N ASN A 20 11.50 2.82 5.36
CA ASN A 20 11.11 2.97 6.76
C ASN A 20 9.58 2.96 6.92
N THR A 21 8.85 3.62 6.02
CA THR A 21 7.38 3.60 6.03
C THR A 21 6.85 2.19 5.75
N ILE A 22 7.42 1.46 4.79
CA ILE A 22 7.01 0.08 4.49
C ILE A 22 7.28 -0.86 5.66
N LYS A 23 8.40 -0.68 6.37
CA LYS A 23 8.69 -1.46 7.58
C LYS A 23 7.61 -1.26 8.65
N LYS A 24 7.25 0.00 8.93
CA LYS A 24 6.16 0.35 9.86
C LYS A 24 4.83 -0.29 9.43
N ILE A 25 4.48 -0.17 8.16
CA ILE A 25 3.28 -0.83 7.61
C ILE A 25 3.36 -2.36 7.76
N GLY A 26 4.53 -2.96 7.54
CA GLY A 26 4.79 -4.39 7.76
C GLY A 26 4.43 -4.85 9.17
N ILE A 27 4.78 -4.07 10.18
CA ILE A 27 4.46 -4.35 11.58
C ILE A 27 2.93 -4.31 11.78
N ILE A 28 2.25 -3.28 11.26
CA ILE A 28 0.79 -3.15 11.32
C ILE A 28 0.11 -4.35 10.64
N HIS A 29 0.53 -4.68 9.41
CA HIS A 29 -0.06 -5.79 8.67
C HIS A 29 0.13 -7.12 9.39
N GLN A 30 1.32 -7.40 9.93
CA GLN A 30 1.55 -8.61 10.72
C GLN A 30 0.68 -8.68 11.97
N TYR A 31 0.45 -7.54 12.64
CA TYR A 31 -0.43 -7.47 13.80
C TYR A 31 -1.85 -7.93 13.45
N PHE A 32 -2.42 -7.38 12.37
CA PHE A 32 -3.76 -7.78 11.91
C PHE A 32 -3.79 -9.25 11.47
N VAL A 33 -2.84 -9.70 10.66
CA VAL A 33 -2.84 -11.09 10.16
C VAL A 33 -2.70 -12.12 11.29
N LYS A 34 -1.92 -11.81 12.34
CA LYS A 34 -1.74 -12.72 13.49
C LYS A 34 -2.96 -12.79 14.40
N SER A 35 -3.83 -11.79 14.40
CA SER A 35 -5.01 -11.75 15.26
C SER A 35 -6.29 -11.86 14.43
N HIS A 36 -6.82 -13.09 14.33
CA HIS A 36 -7.98 -13.37 13.49
C HIS A 36 -9.20 -12.51 13.85
N SER A 37 -9.48 -12.33 15.15
CA SER A 37 -10.59 -11.50 15.63
C SER A 37 -10.45 -10.04 15.21
N ILE A 38 -9.26 -9.47 15.35
CA ILE A 38 -8.98 -8.07 15.02
C ILE A 38 -8.98 -7.85 13.50
N TYR A 39 -8.54 -8.85 12.72
CA TYR A 39 -8.64 -8.79 11.26
C TYR A 39 -10.09 -8.84 10.76
N GLN A 40 -10.94 -9.67 11.38
CA GLN A 40 -12.37 -9.70 11.05
C GLN A 40 -13.06 -8.39 11.45
N PHE A 41 -12.72 -7.87 12.63
CA PHE A 41 -13.16 -6.54 13.05
C PHE A 41 -12.81 -5.47 12.00
N LEU A 42 -11.57 -5.45 11.51
CA LEU A 42 -11.14 -4.51 10.48
C LEU A 42 -11.94 -4.64 9.19
N LYS A 43 -12.23 -5.87 8.74
CA LYS A 43 -13.06 -6.11 7.54
C LYS A 43 -14.48 -5.57 7.72
N ASN A 44 -15.09 -5.84 8.87
CA ASN A 44 -16.44 -5.35 9.18
C ASN A 44 -16.47 -3.82 9.20
N ALA A 45 -15.46 -3.18 9.81
CA ALA A 45 -15.37 -1.72 9.85
C ALA A 45 -15.20 -1.12 8.44
N VAL A 46 -14.42 -1.75 7.56
CA VAL A 46 -14.28 -1.35 6.16
C VAL A 46 -15.61 -1.41 5.41
N GLU A 47 -16.41 -2.45 5.64
CA GLU A 47 -17.73 -2.61 5.04
C GLU A 47 -18.73 -1.58 5.58
N VAL A 48 -18.79 -1.39 6.90
CA VAL A 48 -19.69 -0.41 7.55
C VAL A 48 -19.38 1.01 7.08
N LEU A 49 -18.10 1.38 6.99
CA LEU A 49 -17.66 2.71 6.58
C LEU A 49 -17.58 2.88 5.05
N GLN A 50 -17.93 1.84 4.28
CA GLN A 50 -17.96 1.86 2.81
C GLN A 50 -16.63 2.32 2.19
N ILE A 51 -15.51 1.89 2.77
CA ILE A 51 -14.17 2.33 2.34
C ILE A 51 -13.84 1.72 0.98
N LYS A 52 -13.69 2.58 -0.03
CA LYS A 52 -13.36 2.17 -1.40
C LYS A 52 -11.97 1.52 -1.48
N GLY A 53 -11.84 0.51 -2.33
CA GLY A 53 -10.59 -0.24 -2.53
C GLY A 53 -10.39 -1.42 -1.56
N GLY A 54 -11.34 -1.65 -0.65
CA GLY A 54 -11.35 -2.76 0.30
C GLY A 54 -10.32 -2.61 1.42
N GLY A 55 -10.13 -3.69 2.18
CA GLY A 55 -9.26 -3.73 3.37
C GLY A 55 -7.75 -3.81 3.07
N LEU A 56 -6.99 -4.30 4.07
CA LEU A 56 -5.54 -4.44 3.98
C LEU A 56 -5.12 -5.23 2.73
N LYS A 57 -4.18 -4.67 1.98
CA LYS A 57 -3.54 -5.36 0.86
C LYS A 57 -2.24 -5.99 1.33
N SER A 58 -1.79 -7.03 0.64
CA SER A 58 -0.47 -7.62 0.86
C SER A 58 0.57 -7.01 -0.08
N TYR A 59 1.82 -7.00 0.36
CA TYR A 59 2.95 -6.54 -0.43
C TYR A 59 3.75 -7.72 -0.97
N ILE A 60 3.97 -7.74 -2.28
CA ILE A 60 4.89 -8.66 -2.93
C ILE A 60 6.16 -7.89 -3.28
N LYS A 61 7.27 -8.21 -2.59
CA LYS A 61 8.53 -7.43 -2.65
C LYS A 61 9.05 -7.16 -4.06
N ILE A 62 8.84 -8.10 -4.98
CA ILE A 62 9.36 -8.08 -6.35
C ILE A 62 8.53 -7.18 -7.27
N ARG A 63 7.27 -6.86 -6.91
CA ARG A 63 6.35 -6.12 -7.77
C ARG A 63 6.01 -4.77 -7.15
N TRP A 64 6.74 -3.72 -7.54
CA TRP A 64 6.59 -2.37 -6.98
C TRP A 64 5.17 -1.80 -7.15
N SER A 65 4.41 -2.21 -8.17
CA SER A 65 3.01 -1.78 -8.30
C SER A 65 2.15 -2.22 -7.12
N THR A 66 2.47 -3.37 -6.50
CA THR A 66 1.83 -3.83 -5.25
C THR A 66 2.29 -3.02 -4.03
N MET A 67 3.43 -2.33 -4.10
CA MET A 67 3.88 -1.43 -3.03
C MET A 67 2.92 -0.25 -2.89
N TRP A 68 2.46 0.31 -4.01
CA TRP A 68 1.44 1.35 -3.98
C TRP A 68 0.14 0.82 -3.37
N ASP A 69 -0.34 -0.35 -3.80
CA ASP A 69 -1.57 -0.93 -3.24
C ASP A 69 -1.46 -1.16 -1.74
N TYR A 70 -0.28 -1.59 -1.29
CA TYR A 70 0.04 -1.84 0.10
C TYR A 70 -0.02 -0.56 0.95
N ILE A 71 0.75 0.45 0.55
CA ILE A 71 0.83 1.74 1.25
C ILE A 71 -0.52 2.45 1.22
N ASN A 72 -1.17 2.48 0.06
CA ASN A 72 -2.47 3.12 -0.10
C ASN A 72 -3.56 2.39 0.71
N SER A 73 -3.47 1.07 0.92
CA SER A 73 -4.43 0.37 1.76
C SER A 73 -4.39 0.85 3.21
N ILE A 74 -3.20 1.11 3.77
CA ILE A 74 -3.08 1.66 5.13
C ILE A 74 -3.56 3.11 5.19
N ALA A 75 -3.17 3.92 4.21
CA ALA A 75 -3.59 5.32 4.15
C ALA A 75 -5.12 5.45 4.15
N ARG A 76 -5.84 4.59 3.41
CA ARG A 76 -7.32 4.59 3.39
C ARG A 76 -7.96 4.09 4.68
N LEU A 77 -7.24 3.29 5.47
CA LEU A 77 -7.73 2.74 6.73
C LEU A 77 -7.43 3.62 7.94
N GLU A 78 -6.83 4.80 7.74
CA GLU A 78 -6.50 5.77 8.79
C GLU A 78 -7.66 6.00 9.77
N LEU A 79 -8.85 6.33 9.25
CA LEU A 79 -10.03 6.57 10.07
C LEU A 79 -10.42 5.35 10.92
N VAL A 80 -10.36 4.15 10.35
CA VAL A 80 -10.68 2.90 11.09
C VAL A 80 -9.66 2.64 12.20
N LEU A 81 -8.38 2.83 11.88
CA LEU A 81 -7.27 2.57 12.79
C LEU A 81 -7.25 3.57 13.96
N LEU A 82 -7.71 4.81 13.74
CA LEU A 82 -7.83 5.84 14.76
C LEU A 82 -9.10 5.68 15.61
N MET A 83 -10.25 5.36 15.02
CA MET A 83 -11.51 5.19 15.77
C MET A 83 -11.48 4.01 16.73
N HIS A 84 -10.78 2.93 16.35
CA HIS A 84 -10.70 1.70 17.13
C HIS A 84 -9.34 1.51 17.79
N GLU A 85 -8.63 2.62 18.01
CA GLU A 85 -7.31 2.60 18.61
C GLU A 85 -7.34 1.85 19.94
N SER A 86 -8.41 1.97 20.74
CA SER A 86 -8.61 1.29 22.05
C SER A 86 -8.61 -0.24 21.99
N GLU A 87 -9.10 -0.81 20.88
CA GLU A 87 -9.20 -2.25 20.67
C GLU A 87 -7.91 -2.84 20.06
N ILE A 88 -7.03 -1.99 19.54
CA ILE A 88 -5.78 -2.34 18.83
C ILE A 88 -4.55 -2.35 19.79
N LYS A 89 -4.74 -2.09 21.09
CA LYS A 89 -3.67 -1.63 21.99
C LYS A 89 -2.74 -2.73 22.52
N ASN A 90 -1.52 -2.80 21.96
CA ASN A 90 -0.25 -2.69 22.71
C ASN A 90 1.02 -2.76 21.82
N GLN A 91 0.96 -3.36 20.62
CA GLN A 91 2.16 -3.55 19.79
C GLN A 91 2.38 -2.52 18.69
N ILE A 92 1.32 -1.83 18.20
CA ILE A 92 1.43 -0.91 17.06
C ILE A 92 1.07 0.55 17.39
N LYS A 93 0.79 0.85 18.66
CA LYS A 93 0.41 2.20 19.14
C LYS A 93 1.40 3.28 18.74
N ASP A 94 2.69 3.04 18.95
CA ASP A 94 3.71 4.06 18.70
C ASP A 94 3.76 4.45 17.22
N ILE A 95 3.41 3.52 16.33
CA ILE A 95 3.32 3.77 14.89
C ILE A 95 2.05 4.57 14.57
N LEU A 96 0.91 4.24 15.18
CA LEU A 96 -0.36 4.91 14.93
C LEU A 96 -0.41 6.31 15.56
N ASN A 97 0.30 6.53 16.66
CA ASN A 97 0.40 7.81 17.37
C ASN A 97 1.42 8.76 16.73
N ASP A 98 2.27 8.28 15.83
CA ASP A 98 3.13 9.12 15.00
C ASP A 98 2.25 9.92 14.03
N GLN A 99 2.04 11.21 14.34
CA GLN A 99 1.22 12.13 13.54
C GLN A 99 1.65 12.20 12.06
N ASN A 100 2.92 11.88 11.77
CA ASN A 100 3.42 11.90 10.41
C ASN A 100 3.23 10.57 9.69
N PHE A 101 2.87 9.48 10.38
CA PHE A 101 2.83 8.15 9.76
C PHE A 101 1.84 8.07 8.60
N PHE A 102 0.59 8.48 8.82
CA PHE A 102 -0.45 8.46 7.78
C PHE A 102 -0.15 9.47 6.67
N SER A 103 0.27 10.69 7.04
CA SER A 103 0.74 11.71 6.09
C SER A 103 1.86 11.19 5.18
N ASN A 104 2.85 10.49 5.74
CA ASN A 104 3.92 9.86 4.99
C ASN A 104 3.41 8.78 4.04
N CYS A 105 2.45 7.96 4.48
CA CYS A 105 1.80 6.96 3.62
C CYS A 105 1.08 7.64 2.43
N GLN A 106 0.34 8.73 2.68
CA GLN A 106 -0.36 9.48 1.65
C GLN A 106 0.60 10.17 0.66
N ILE A 107 1.69 10.77 1.15
CA ILE A 107 2.74 11.37 0.31
C ILE A 107 3.35 10.31 -0.60
N ILE A 108 3.77 9.17 -0.05
CA ILE A 108 4.40 8.10 -0.84
C ILE A 108 3.39 7.52 -1.86
N ALA A 109 2.14 7.29 -1.45
CA ALA A 109 1.10 6.81 -2.35
C ALA A 109 0.87 7.80 -3.51
N SER A 110 0.88 9.11 -3.24
CA SER A 110 0.74 10.16 -4.25
C SER A 110 1.91 10.20 -5.23
N ILE A 111 3.15 10.00 -4.75
CA ILE A 111 4.34 9.93 -5.62
C ILE A 111 4.32 8.67 -6.50
N LEU A 112 3.93 7.54 -5.93
CA LEU A 112 3.92 6.25 -6.64
C LEU A 112 2.73 6.10 -7.60
N TYR A 113 1.64 6.85 -7.40
CA TYR A 113 0.42 6.70 -8.19
C TYR A 113 0.61 6.99 -9.69
N PRO A 114 1.19 8.15 -10.11
CA PRO A 114 1.45 8.42 -11.53
C PRO A 114 2.32 7.35 -12.19
N LEU A 115 3.33 6.84 -11.47
CA LEU A 115 4.20 5.77 -11.97
C LEU A 115 3.39 4.49 -12.22
N LYS A 116 2.52 4.11 -11.28
CA LYS A 116 1.62 2.95 -11.40
C LYS A 116 0.69 3.08 -12.60
N VAL A 117 0.04 4.24 -12.76
CA VAL A 117 -0.86 4.49 -13.91
C VAL A 117 -0.09 4.42 -15.22
N PHE A 118 1.07 5.09 -15.29
CA PHE A 118 1.87 5.13 -16.51
C PHE A 118 2.34 3.74 -16.95
N VAL A 119 2.87 2.94 -16.01
CA VAL A 119 3.30 1.57 -16.34
C VAL A 119 2.11 0.69 -16.72
N GLY A 120 0.96 0.82 -16.04
CA GLY A 120 -0.26 0.13 -16.44
C GLY A 120 -0.68 0.45 -17.88
N CYS A 121 -0.60 1.72 -18.29
CA CYS A 121 -0.87 2.12 -19.67
C CYS A 121 0.15 1.59 -20.68
N LEU A 122 1.43 1.49 -20.30
CA LEU A 122 2.45 0.89 -21.16
C LEU A 122 2.21 -0.61 -21.34
N GLU A 123 1.97 -1.33 -20.24
CA GLU A 123 1.68 -2.77 -20.24
C GLU A 123 0.44 -3.06 -21.09
N SER A 124 -0.64 -2.29 -20.94
CA SER A 124 -1.86 -2.47 -21.74
C SER A 124 -1.61 -2.24 -23.24
N ARG A 125 -0.82 -1.22 -23.59
CA ARG A 125 -0.45 -0.92 -24.99
C ARG A 125 0.45 -1.99 -25.59
N THR A 126 1.38 -2.54 -24.82
CA THR A 126 2.16 -3.70 -25.27
C THR A 126 1.25 -4.89 -25.51
N SER A 127 0.28 -5.15 -24.63
CA SER A 127 -0.71 -6.21 -24.84
C SER A 127 -1.60 -6.00 -26.07
N THR A 128 -1.85 -4.74 -26.47
CA THR A 128 -2.59 -4.43 -27.72
C THR A 128 -1.72 -4.55 -28.98
N LEU A 129 -0.40 -4.40 -28.86
CA LEU A 129 0.55 -4.54 -29.97
C LEU A 129 1.02 -6.00 -30.16
N THR A 130 1.04 -6.82 -29.11
CA THR A 130 1.47 -8.23 -29.18
C THR A 130 0.49 -9.17 -29.87
N THR A 131 -0.68 -8.72 -30.34
CA THR A 131 -1.56 -9.55 -31.19
C THR A 131 -1.06 -9.66 -32.64
N ILE A 132 0.05 -9.00 -33.03
CA ILE A 132 0.59 -9.11 -34.40
C ILE A 132 2.00 -9.72 -34.49
N ILE A 133 2.81 -9.81 -33.45
CA ILE A 133 4.15 -10.42 -33.59
C ILE A 133 4.52 -11.14 -32.29
N PHE A 134 4.29 -12.46 -32.23
CA PHE A 134 5.19 -13.51 -31.71
C PHE A 134 4.45 -14.86 -31.75
N ILE A 135 4.52 -15.55 -32.90
CA ILE A 135 4.78 -17.00 -32.93
C ILE A 135 6.30 -17.13 -32.99
#